data_AF-A0A1D3K876-F1
#
_entry.id   AF-A0A1D3K876-F1
#
_cell.length_a   1.000
_cell.length_b   1.000
_cell.length_c   1.000
_cell.angle_alpha   90.00
_cell.angle_beta   90.00
_cell.angle_gamma   90.00
#
_symmetry.space_group_name_H-M   'P 1'
#
loop_
_entity.id
_entity.type
_entity.pdbx_description
1 polymer ?
#
loop_
_entity_poly.entity_id
_entity_poly.type
_entity_poly.pdbx_seq_one_letter_code
_entity_poly.pdbx_strand_id
1 'polypeptide(L)'
;MQVSQFKWDHFQQVDVFTLVEGDQVIVGGSMITVAAPAYEKDGQVHLPAAPIEQAVILVDFSDTAATRAMDYVGSSVHNFGDGTALIAELDGSSDLVYSPRLPKAELEAFCQEHLERYKAFNAQHSEAIEDGEPVRMEPWWS
;
A
#
# COMPACT_ATOMS: atom_id res chain seq x y z
N MET A 1 -18.66 4.17 13.07
CA MET A 1 -17.24 4.41 13.43
C MET A 1 -16.47 4.44 12.14
N GLN A 2 -15.60 5.44 11.91
CA GLN A 2 -14.88 5.58 10.64
C GLN A 2 -13.54 4.83 10.71
N VAL A 3 -13.16 4.15 9.62
CA VAL A 3 -11.84 3.54 9.44
C VAL A 3 -11.30 3.85 8.04
N SER A 4 -9.97 3.81 7.88
CA SER A 4 -9.32 4.01 6.58
C SER A 4 -9.29 2.68 5.82
N GLN A 5 -10.11 2.52 4.78
CA GLN A 5 -10.09 1.37 3.89
C GLN A 5 -9.12 1.62 2.74
N PHE A 6 -8.26 0.64 2.50
CA PHE A 6 -7.42 0.60 1.32
C PHE A 6 -8.17 -0.10 0.19
N LYS A 7 -8.48 0.64 -0.88
CA LYS A 7 -9.24 0.13 -2.01
C LYS A 7 -8.50 0.43 -3.29
N TRP A 8 -8.10 -0.63 -4.00
CA TRP A 8 -7.24 -0.58 -5.17
C TRP A 8 -5.88 0.04 -4.86
N ASP A 9 -5.76 1.35 -4.98
CA ASP A 9 -4.54 2.14 -4.94
C ASP A 9 -4.70 3.43 -4.12
N HIS A 10 -5.77 3.57 -3.35
CA HIS A 10 -6.00 4.73 -2.51
C HIS A 10 -6.70 4.36 -1.21
N PHE A 11 -6.57 5.25 -0.24
CA PHE A 11 -7.26 5.18 1.02
C PHE A 11 -8.54 6.01 0.97
N GLN A 12 -9.61 5.46 1.53
CA GLN A 12 -10.89 6.16 1.70
C GLN A 12 -11.44 5.95 3.12
N GLN A 13 -12.07 6.98 3.66
CA GLN A 13 -12.76 6.89 4.95
C GLN A 13 -14.13 6.24 4.75
N VAL A 14 -14.36 5.13 5.44
CA VAL A 14 -15.63 4.38 5.36
C VAL A 14 -16.17 4.08 6.75
N ASP A 15 -17.49 3.90 6.84
CA ASP A 15 -18.07 3.39 8.08
C ASP A 15 -17.77 1.89 8.23
N VAL A 16 -17.34 1.49 9.43
CA VAL A 16 -16.96 0.11 9.76
C VAL A 16 -18.04 -0.93 9.43
N PHE A 17 -19.33 -0.55 9.46
CA PHE A 17 -20.43 -1.47 9.15
C PHE A 17 -20.64 -1.68 7.64
N THR A 18 -19.93 -0.95 6.79
CA THR A 18 -19.96 -1.13 5.32
C THR A 18 -18.90 -2.10 4.80
N LEU A 19 -17.96 -2.49 5.67
CA LEU A 19 -16.87 -3.40 5.33
C LEU A 19 -17.36 -4.83 5.12
N VAL A 20 -16.73 -5.52 4.18
CA VAL A 20 -16.98 -6.92 3.86
C VAL A 20 -15.71 -7.76 4.03
N GLU A 21 -15.88 -9.08 4.09
CA GLU A 21 -14.75 -10.02 4.14
C GLU A 21 -13.77 -9.77 2.98
N GLY A 22 -12.47 -9.72 3.30
CA GLY A 22 -11.40 -9.42 2.36
C GLY A 22 -11.02 -7.95 2.22
N ASP A 23 -11.82 -7.01 2.76
CA ASP A 23 -11.44 -5.60 2.79
C ASP A 23 -10.17 -5.39 3.63
N GLN A 24 -9.26 -4.56 3.15
CA GLN A 24 -8.07 -4.16 3.90
C GLN A 24 -8.28 -2.77 4.50
N VAL A 25 -8.01 -2.62 5.79
CA VAL A 25 -8.21 -1.37 6.52
C VAL A 25 -7.06 -1.09 7.49
N ILE A 26 -6.80 0.18 7.80
CA ILE A 26 -5.90 0.58 8.89
C ILE A 26 -6.72 0.81 10.16
N VAL A 27 -6.43 0.05 11.20
CA VAL A 27 -7.02 0.20 12.54
C VAL A 27 -5.91 0.20 13.58
N GLY A 28 -5.86 1.25 14.41
CA GLY A 28 -4.85 1.37 15.47
C GLY A 28 -3.40 1.42 14.97
N GLY A 29 -3.18 1.92 13.75
CA GLY A 29 -1.84 1.98 13.13
C GLY A 29 -1.36 0.64 12.57
N SER A 30 -2.25 -0.33 12.37
CA SER A 30 -1.93 -1.62 11.75
C SER A 30 -2.88 -1.89 10.59
N MET A 31 -2.33 -2.37 9.47
CA MET A 31 -3.15 -2.85 8.36
C MET A 31 -3.66 -4.27 8.65
N ILE A 32 -4.97 -4.45 8.54
CA ILE A 32 -5.69 -5.69 8.83
C ILE A 32 -6.60 -6.06 7.65
N THR A 33 -6.86 -7.36 7.48
CA THR A 33 -7.87 -7.88 6.55
C THR A 33 -9.13 -8.24 7.31
N VAL A 34 -10.27 -7.69 6.90
CA VAL A 34 -11.58 -7.97 7.47
C VAL A 34 -11.95 -9.44 7.23
N ALA A 35 -12.27 -10.15 8.30
CA ALA A 35 -12.63 -11.57 8.26
C ALA A 35 -14.14 -11.80 8.24
N ALA A 36 -14.93 -10.84 8.74
CA ALA A 36 -16.39 -10.86 8.70
C ALA A 36 -16.95 -9.44 8.96
N PRO A 37 -18.23 -9.17 8.61
CA PRO A 37 -18.86 -7.88 8.90
C PRO A 37 -18.82 -7.49 10.38
N ALA A 38 -18.70 -6.19 10.63
CA ALA A 38 -18.74 -5.66 12.00
C ALA A 38 -20.09 -5.90 12.67
N TYR A 39 -20.08 -6.08 14.00
CA TYR A 39 -21.28 -6.25 14.80
C TYR A 39 -21.17 -5.53 16.14
N GLU A 40 -22.31 -5.23 16.74
CA GLU A 40 -22.39 -4.67 18.09
C GLU A 40 -22.64 -5.77 19.12
N LYS A 41 -21.87 -5.75 20.20
CA LYS A 41 -22.07 -6.62 21.36
C LYS A 41 -21.71 -5.85 22.63
N ASP A 42 -22.60 -5.88 23.62
CA ASP A 42 -22.41 -5.21 24.91
C ASP A 42 -22.09 -3.70 24.78
N GLY A 43 -22.63 -3.04 23.75
CA GLY A 43 -22.40 -1.62 23.47
C GLY A 43 -21.03 -1.30 22.85
N GLN A 44 -20.26 -2.31 22.47
CA GLN A 44 -18.99 -2.17 21.76
C GLN A 44 -19.10 -2.68 20.33
N VAL A 45 -18.42 -1.99 19.42
CA VAL A 45 -18.29 -2.41 18.02
C VAL A 45 -17.13 -3.39 17.91
N HIS A 46 -17.40 -4.56 17.37
CA HIS A 46 -16.41 -5.59 17.10
C HIS A 46 -16.25 -5.75 15.58
N LEU A 47 -15.00 -5.69 15.10
CA LEU A 47 -14.64 -6.00 13.72
C LEU A 47 -13.75 -7.26 13.73
N PRO A 48 -14.28 -8.43 13.34
CA PRO A 48 -13.46 -9.61 13.11
C PRO A 48 -12.47 -9.34 11.97
N ALA A 49 -11.18 -9.47 12.26
CA ALA A 49 -10.12 -9.24 11.29
C ALA A 49 -8.87 -10.04 11.65
N ALA A 50 -8.01 -10.26 10.66
CA ALA A 50 -6.69 -10.83 10.82
C ALA A 50 -5.62 -9.79 10.45
N PRO A 51 -4.44 -9.78 11.10
CA PRO A 51 -3.30 -9.03 10.59
C PRO A 51 -3.02 -9.44 9.15
N ILE A 52 -2.61 -8.50 8.31
CA ILE A 52 -1.93 -8.89 7.07
C ILE A 52 -0.63 -9.54 7.51
N GLU A 53 -0.41 -10.82 7.17
CA GLU A 53 0.91 -11.41 7.32
C GLU A 53 1.88 -10.54 6.54
N GLN A 54 2.79 -9.86 7.25
CA GLN A 54 3.81 -9.05 6.61
C GLN A 54 4.50 -9.94 5.60
N ALA A 55 4.31 -9.61 4.32
CA ALA A 55 4.99 -10.29 3.25
C ALA A 55 6.48 -10.23 3.58
N VAL A 56 7.12 -11.40 3.59
CA VAL A 56 8.57 -11.50 3.70
C VAL A 56 9.16 -10.45 2.76
N ILE A 57 10.04 -9.58 3.27
CA ILE A 57 10.77 -8.63 2.43
C ILE A 57 11.58 -9.47 1.45
N LEU A 58 11.04 -9.67 0.26
CA LEU A 58 11.73 -10.34 -0.82
C LEU A 58 12.69 -9.30 -1.39
N VAL A 59 13.94 -9.37 -0.94
CA VAL A 59 15.03 -8.61 -1.53
C VAL A 59 15.30 -9.22 -2.90
N ASP A 60 14.71 -8.62 -3.93
CA ASP A 60 14.95 -8.98 -5.31
C ASP A 60 16.15 -8.17 -5.85
N PHE A 61 17.25 -8.86 -6.13
CA PHE A 61 18.46 -8.25 -6.71
C PHE A 61 18.36 -8.12 -8.24
N SER A 62 17.21 -8.41 -8.85
CA SER A 62 17.01 -8.15 -10.26
C SER A 62 16.90 -6.64 -10.52
N ASP A 63 17.63 -6.19 -11.53
CA ASP A 63 17.62 -4.80 -12.00
C ASP A 63 16.39 -4.54 -12.90
N THR A 64 15.21 -4.66 -12.30
CA THR A 64 13.92 -4.41 -12.95
C THR A 64 13.51 -2.94 -12.80
N ALA A 65 12.58 -2.48 -13.63
CA ALA A 65 12.04 -1.13 -13.51
C ALA A 65 11.29 -0.94 -12.18
N ALA A 66 10.58 -1.97 -11.70
CA ALA A 66 9.94 -1.96 -10.39
C ALA A 66 10.96 -1.82 -9.24
N THR A 67 12.07 -2.56 -9.28
CA THR A 67 13.15 -2.44 -8.27
C THR A 67 13.73 -1.03 -8.24
N ARG A 68 13.98 -0.42 -9.41
CA ARG A 68 14.47 0.97 -9.46
C ARG A 68 13.44 1.98 -8.96
N ALA A 69 12.15 1.76 -9.27
CA ALA A 69 11.08 2.60 -8.76
C ALA A 69 10.98 2.51 -7.23
N MET A 70 11.12 1.31 -6.65
CA MET A 70 11.21 1.10 -5.20
C MET A 70 12.35 1.91 -4.57
N ASP A 71 13.56 1.83 -5.14
CA ASP A 71 14.72 2.60 -4.67
C ASP A 71 14.46 4.11 -4.72
N TYR A 72 13.82 4.59 -5.80
CA TYR A 72 13.54 6.01 -5.96
C TYR A 72 12.50 6.56 -4.98
N VAL A 73 11.59 5.75 -4.45
CA VAL A 73 10.57 6.19 -3.49
C VAL A 73 10.85 5.74 -2.06
N GLY A 74 11.87 4.92 -1.83
CA GLY A 74 12.20 4.39 -0.50
C GLY A 74 11.15 3.45 0.05
N SER A 75 10.44 2.70 -0.81
CA SER A 75 9.34 1.82 -0.38
C SER A 75 9.35 0.49 -1.12
N SER A 76 8.42 -0.40 -0.79
CA SER A 76 8.41 -1.79 -1.24
C SER A 76 7.19 -2.15 -2.09
N VAL A 77 7.30 -3.24 -2.84
CA VAL A 77 6.16 -3.83 -3.54
C VAL A 77 5.30 -4.61 -2.55
N HIS A 78 4.04 -4.21 -2.42
CA HIS A 78 3.02 -4.98 -1.72
C HIS A 78 2.35 -5.97 -2.67
N ASN A 79 2.36 -7.25 -2.30
CA ASN A 79 1.70 -8.33 -3.04
C ASN A 79 0.38 -8.71 -2.36
N PHE A 80 -0.73 -8.73 -3.09
CA PHE A 80 -2.05 -9.05 -2.52
C PHE A 80 -2.41 -10.54 -2.51
N GLY A 81 -1.54 -11.40 -3.05
CA GLY A 81 -1.78 -12.84 -3.15
C GLY A 81 -2.72 -13.26 -4.28
N ASP A 82 -3.43 -12.32 -4.92
CA ASP A 82 -4.33 -12.56 -6.06
C ASP A 82 -3.65 -12.39 -7.44
N GLY A 83 -2.32 -12.24 -7.45
CA GLY A 83 -1.51 -12.01 -8.65
C GLY A 83 -1.30 -10.54 -8.99
N THR A 84 -1.94 -9.62 -8.27
CA THR A 84 -1.72 -8.17 -8.39
C THR A 84 -0.75 -7.65 -7.32
N ALA A 85 -0.15 -6.50 -7.61
CA ALA A 85 0.80 -5.82 -6.74
C ALA A 85 0.80 -4.31 -7.00
N LEU A 86 1.36 -3.54 -6.07
CA LEU A 86 1.70 -2.12 -6.23
C LEU A 86 2.87 -1.73 -5.33
N ILE A 87 3.46 -0.56 -5.57
CA ILE A 87 4.50 0.03 -4.71
C ILE A 87 3.82 0.95 -3.70
N ALA A 88 3.91 0.61 -2.41
CA ALA A 88 3.31 1.40 -1.33
C ALA A 88 3.97 1.10 0.01
N GLU A 89 3.87 2.06 0.92
CA GLU A 89 4.19 1.89 2.32
C GLU A 89 2.91 1.53 3.08
N LEU A 90 2.72 0.24 3.35
CA LEU A 90 1.51 -0.32 3.97
C LEU A 90 1.79 -0.98 5.33
N ASP A 91 2.82 -0.53 6.03
CA ASP A 91 3.13 -0.96 7.41
C ASP A 91 2.09 -0.51 8.46
N GLY A 92 1.14 0.33 8.07
CA GLY A 92 0.10 0.91 8.94
C GLY A 92 0.52 2.20 9.64
N SER A 93 1.79 2.62 9.49
CA SER A 93 2.31 3.91 9.97
C SER A 93 2.10 5.03 8.96
N SER A 94 1.95 4.69 7.67
CA SER A 94 1.64 5.64 6.60
C SER A 94 0.62 5.10 5.60
N ASP A 95 0.08 6.00 4.78
CA ASP A 95 -0.94 5.73 3.75
C ASP A 95 -0.41 6.00 2.33
N LEU A 96 0.90 5.79 2.12
CA LEU A 96 1.60 6.25 0.92
C LEU A 96 1.57 5.22 -0.20
N VAL A 97 1.12 5.66 -1.38
CA VAL A 97 0.99 4.84 -2.58
C VAL A 97 1.79 5.50 -3.72
N TYR A 98 2.57 4.68 -4.43
CA TYR A 98 3.50 5.15 -5.47
C TYR A 98 3.24 4.53 -6.84
N SER A 99 2.31 3.58 -6.96
CA SER A 99 1.86 3.02 -8.24
C SER A 99 0.40 2.56 -8.17
N PRO A 100 -0.29 2.38 -9.31
CA PRO A 100 -1.57 1.68 -9.34
C PRO A 100 -1.40 0.20 -8.96
N ARG A 101 -2.51 -0.42 -8.50
CA ARG A 101 -2.61 -1.88 -8.33
C ARG A 101 -2.78 -2.55 -9.68
N LEU A 102 -1.76 -3.29 -10.10
CA LEU A 102 -1.72 -3.95 -11.40
C LEU A 102 -1.27 -5.40 -11.29
N PRO A 103 -1.58 -6.25 -12.29
CA PRO A 103 -0.85 -7.50 -12.48
C PRO A 103 0.66 -7.26 -12.51
N LYS A 104 1.47 -8.15 -11.94
CA LYS A 104 2.92 -7.94 -11.78
C LYS A 104 3.67 -7.55 -13.06
N ALA A 105 3.30 -8.18 -14.19
CA ALA A 105 3.91 -7.86 -15.48
C ALA A 105 3.52 -6.46 -16.00
N GLU A 106 2.30 -6.01 -15.69
CA GLU A 106 1.82 -4.67 -16.05
C GLU A 106 2.42 -3.61 -15.12
N LEU A 107 2.63 -3.93 -13.83
CA LEU A 107 3.36 -3.06 -12.90
C LEU A 107 4.79 -2.81 -13.39
N GLU A 108 5.49 -3.86 -13.84
CA GLU A 108 6.83 -3.72 -14.39
C GLU A 108 6.85 -2.82 -15.64
N ALA A 109 5.90 -3.01 -16.55
CA ALA A 109 5.76 -2.17 -17.74
C ALA A 109 5.44 -0.70 -17.38
N PHE A 110 4.57 -0.49 -16.40
CA PHE A 110 4.21 0.83 -15.88
C PHE A 110 5.43 1.55 -15.29
N CYS A 111 6.21 0.87 -14.44
CA CYS A 111 7.44 1.42 -13.88
C CYS A 111 8.46 1.75 -14.97
N GLN A 112 8.58 0.89 -15.99
CA GLN A 112 9.49 1.10 -17.11
C GLN A 112 9.12 2.34 -17.95
N GLU A 113 7.83 2.59 -18.16
CA GLU A 113 7.34 3.76 -18.89
C GLU A 113 7.54 5.07 -18.09
N HIS A 114 7.47 5.00 -16.76
CA HIS A 114 7.44 6.17 -15.89
C HIS A 114 8.69 6.37 -15.02
N LEU A 115 9.78 5.66 -15.32
CA LEU A 115 11.00 5.68 -14.50
C LEU A 115 11.57 7.09 -14.27
N GLU A 116 11.51 7.97 -15.28
CA GLU A 116 11.99 9.34 -15.16
C GLU A 116 11.18 10.17 -14.14
N ARG A 117 9.91 9.84 -13.90
CA ARG A 117 9.10 10.51 -12.87
C ARG A 117 9.56 10.12 -11.47
N TYR A 118 9.81 8.83 -11.25
CA TYR A 118 10.35 8.33 -9.99
C TYR A 118 11.73 8.93 -9.71
N LYS A 119 12.59 8.97 -10.73
CA LYS A 119 13.91 9.61 -10.62
C LYS A 119 13.82 11.10 -10.28
N ALA A 120 12.89 11.83 -10.89
CA ALA A 120 12.67 13.25 -10.57
C ALA A 120 12.11 13.47 -9.17
N PHE A 121 11.27 12.55 -8.67
CA PHE A 121 10.80 12.54 -7.29
C PHE A 121 11.98 12.32 -6.33
N ASN A 122 12.78 11.28 -6.55
CA ASN A 122 13.96 11.01 -5.73
C ASN A 122 14.93 12.19 -5.71
N ALA A 123 15.20 12.82 -6.85
CA ALA A 123 16.09 13.99 -6.90
C ALA A 123 15.63 15.19 -6.04
N GLN A 124 14.34 15.27 -5.71
CA GLN A 124 13.77 16.30 -4.84
C GLN A 124 13.73 15.88 -3.36
N HIS A 125 13.81 14.59 -3.08
CA HIS A 125 13.51 14.01 -1.77
C HIS A 125 14.59 13.02 -1.27
N SER A 126 15.75 12.97 -1.93
CA SER A 126 16.76 11.92 -1.71
C SER A 126 17.25 11.86 -0.28
N GLU A 127 17.44 13.01 0.38
CA GLU A 127 17.88 13.08 1.79
C GLU A 127 16.85 12.43 2.72
N ALA A 128 15.57 12.79 2.60
CA ALA A 128 14.50 12.19 3.40
C ALA A 128 14.37 10.67 3.14
N ILE A 129 14.48 10.25 1.88
CA ILE A 129 14.41 8.83 1.51
C ILE A 129 15.61 8.05 2.09
N GLU A 130 16.82 8.60 2.03
CA GLU A 130 18.02 7.98 2.61
C GLU A 130 17.94 7.86 4.14
N ASP A 131 17.28 8.82 4.80
CA ASP A 131 17.02 8.81 6.24
C ASP A 131 15.87 7.87 6.63
N GLY A 132 15.20 7.25 5.66
CA GLY A 132 14.04 6.37 5.86
C GLY A 132 12.76 7.12 6.23
N GLU A 133 12.70 8.43 5.95
CA GLU A 133 11.49 9.23 6.13
C GLU A 133 10.53 9.01 4.94
N PRO A 134 9.32 8.49 5.17
CA PRO A 134 8.37 8.24 4.10
C PRO A 134 7.83 9.56 3.52
N VAL A 135 7.96 9.77 2.21
CA VAL A 135 7.56 11.01 1.52
C VAL A 135 6.37 10.77 0.60
N ARG A 136 5.31 11.56 0.76
CA ARG A 136 4.12 11.44 -0.09
C ARG A 136 4.41 11.82 -1.53
N MET A 137 3.98 10.94 -2.45
CA MET A 137 3.89 11.25 -3.88
C MET A 137 2.41 11.32 -4.27
N GLU A 138 1.97 12.46 -4.81
CA GLU A 138 0.58 12.62 -5.24
C GLU A 138 0.29 11.74 -6.46
N PRO A 139 -0.72 10.85 -6.45
CA PRO A 139 -1.03 9.97 -7.58
C PRO A 139 -1.23 10.76 -8.89
N TRP A 140 -0.59 10.29 -9.97
CA TRP A 140 -0.66 10.91 -11.31
C TRP A 140 -1.18 9.96 -12.40
N TRP A 141 -1.43 8.70 -12.04
CA TRP A 141 -2.04 7.70 -12.91
C TRP A 141 -3.57 7.81 -12.83
N SER A 142 -4.28 7.26 -13.82
CA SER A 142 -5.74 7.34 -13.98
C SER A 142 -6.36 5.97 -14.17
#